data_AF-A0A499UGZ9-F1
#
_entry.id   AF-A0A499UGZ9-F1
#
_cell.length_a   1.000
_cell.length_b   1.000
_cell.length_c   1.000
_cell.angle_alpha   90.00
_cell.angle_beta   90.00
_cell.angle_gamma   90.00
#
_symmetry.space_group_name_H-M   'P 1'
#
loop_
_entity.id
_entity.type
_entity.pdbx_description
1 polymer ?
#
loop_
_entity_poly.entity_id
_entity_poly.type
_entity_poly.pdbx_seq_one_letter_code
_entity_poly.pdbx_strand_id
1 'polypeptide(L)' 'MNDTCPTCRHYTALREQAKRAGDYSKATDYEVLRRRHPSHTVHIPRQPEGRTA' A
#
# COMPACT_ATOMS: atom_id res chain seq x y z
N MET A 1 2.70 -4.36 -12.68
CA MET A 1 1.47 -4.79 -11.99
C MET A 1 1.65 -6.24 -11.57
N ASN A 2 1.61 -6.59 -10.29
CA ASN A 2 1.68 -7.99 -9.87
C ASN A 2 0.59 -8.25 -8.84
N ASP A 3 -0.53 -8.78 -9.31
CA ASP A 3 -1.76 -9.09 -8.58
C ASP A 3 -1.63 -10.31 -7.64
N THR A 4 -0.40 -10.78 -7.41
CA THR A 4 -0.08 -12.06 -6.78
C THR A 4 0.58 -11.95 -5.41
N CYS A 5 0.58 -10.77 -4.78
CA CYS A 5 1.09 -10.66 -3.41
C CYS A 5 0.02 -11.07 -2.38
N PRO A 6 0.28 -12.07 -1.53
CA PRO A 6 -0.67 -12.52 -0.51
C PRO A 6 -1.07 -11.39 0.44
N THR A 7 -0.14 -10.46 0.73
CA THR A 7 -0.41 -9.28 1.55
C THR A 7 -1.36 -8.30 0.88
N CYS A 8 -1.26 -8.08 -0.43
CA CYS A 8 -2.20 -7.24 -1.16
C CYS A 8 -3.61 -7.85 -1.20
N ARG A 9 -3.73 -9.18 -1.33
CA ARG A 9 -5.02 -9.88 -1.17
C ARG A 9 -5.58 -9.71 0.23
N HIS A 10 -4.73 -9.82 1.25
CA HIS A 10 -5.13 -9.64 2.64
C HIS A 10 -5.67 -8.22 2.91
N TYR A 11 -4.96 -7.18 2.48
CA TYR A 11 -5.44 -5.78 2.61
C TYR A 11 -6.71 -5.51 1.81
N THR A 12 -6.88 -6.15 0.66
CA THR A 12 -8.12 -6.04 -0.13
C THR A 12 -9.30 -6.66 0.61
N ALA A 13 -9.12 -7.83 1.22
CA ALA A 13 -10.15 -8.47 2.04
C ALA A 13 -10.49 -7.64 3.28
N LEU A 14 -9.47 -7.07 3.96
CA LEU A 14 -9.67 -6.19 5.11
C LEU A 14 -10.39 -4.88 4.74
N ARG A 15 -10.09 -4.31 3.57
CA ARG A 15 -10.79 -3.14 3.03
C ARG A 15 -12.27 -3.44 2.78
N GLU A 16 -12.56 -4.58 2.15
CA GLU A 16 -13.94 -5.03 1.89
C GLU A 16 -14.70 -5.26 3.20
N GLN A 17 -14.06 -5.89 4.18
CA GLN A 17 -14.65 -6.12 5.50
C GLN A 17 -14.93 -4.81 6.24
N ALA A 18 -13.99 -3.87 6.23
CA ALA A 18 -14.18 -2.55 6.82
C ALA A 18 -15.31 -1.76 6.16
N LYS A 19 -15.44 -1.83 4.83
CA LYS A 19 -16.59 -1.23 4.11
C LYS A 19 -17.91 -1.84 4.54
N ARG A 20 -17.99 -3.17 4.68
CA ARG A 20 -19.21 -3.86 5.16
C ARG A 20 -19.56 -3.50 6.61
N ALA A 21 -18.55 -3.24 7.44
CA ALA A 21 -18.74 -2.77 8.81
C ALA A 21 -19.12 -1.27 8.89
N GLY A 22 -19.03 -0.52 7.78
CA GLY A 22 -19.23 0.93 7.76
C GLY A 22 -17.99 1.75 8.15
N ASP A 23 -16.87 1.08 8.42
CA ASP A 23 -15.59 1.70 8.80
C ASP A 23 -14.78 2.14 7.57
N TYR A 24 -15.24 3.19 6.90
CA TYR A 24 -14.58 3.73 5.71
C TYR A 24 -13.18 4.31 5.98
N SER A 25 -12.90 4.77 7.21
CA SER A 25 -11.56 5.21 7.64
C SER A 25 -10.56 4.06 7.59
N LYS A 26 -10.93 2.89 8.14
CA LYS A 26 -10.09 1.68 8.07
C LYS A 26 -9.96 1.16 6.65
N ALA A 27 -11.04 1.22 5.86
CA ALA A 27 -11.00 0.82 4.45
C ALA A 27 -9.97 1.65 3.64
N THR A 28 -9.88 2.94 3.93
CA THR A 28 -8.89 3.84 3.32
C THR A 28 -7.48 3.53 3.82
N ASP A 29 -7.31 3.28 5.12
CA ASP A 29 -6.02 2.92 5.71
C ASP A 29 -5.43 1.65 5.06
N TYR A 30 -6.24 0.60 4.88
CA TYR A 30 -5.83 -0.62 4.19
C TYR A 30 -5.46 -0.37 2.72
N GLU A 31 -6.09 0.59 2.04
CA GLU A 31 -5.72 0.98 0.68
C GLU A 31 -4.35 1.69 0.66
N VAL A 32 -4.09 2.57 1.62
CA VAL A 32 -2.80 3.25 1.79
C VAL A 32 -1.70 2.25 2.12
N LEU A 33 -1.95 1.31 3.05
CA LEU A 33 -1.02 0.24 3.40
C LEU A 33 -0.69 -0.65 2.20
N ARG A 34 -1.70 -1.00 1.39
CA ARG A 34 -1.48 -1.75 0.14
C ARG A 34 -0.57 -1.00 -0.83
N ARG A 35 -0.76 0.32 -0.99
CA ARG A 35 0.06 1.17 -1.88
C ARG A 35 1.49 1.37 -1.35
N ARG A 36 1.66 1.50 -0.03
CA ARG A 36 2.96 1.65 0.64
C ARG A 36 3.72 0.34 0.82
N HIS A 37 3.10 -0.80 0.51
CA HIS A 37 3.71 -2.10 0.72
C HIS A 37 5.02 -2.24 -0.09
N PRO A 38 6.17 -2.43 0.57
CA PRO A 38 7.50 -2.38 -0.06
C PRO A 38 7.75 -3.54 -1.03
N SER A 39 6.95 -4.61 -1.02
CA SER A 39 7.05 -5.66 -2.06
C SER A 39 6.60 -5.20 -3.45
N HIS A 40 5.97 -4.03 -3.58
CA HIS A 40 5.58 -3.44 -4.88
C HIS A 40 6.13 -2.03 -5.10
N THR A 41 6.54 -1.36 -4.04
CA THR A 41 7.44 -0.21 -4.17
C THR A 41 8.80 -0.80 -4.51
N VAL A 42 9.11 -0.91 -5.80
CA VAL A 42 10.52 -0.86 -6.24
C VAL A 42 11.12 0.25 -5.40
N HIS A 43 12.12 -0.08 -4.58
CA HIS A 43 13.01 0.91 -4.02
C HIS A 43 13.54 1.67 -5.24
N ILE A 44 12.85 2.73 -5.65
CA ILE A 44 13.49 3.80 -6.37
C ILE A 44 14.37 4.34 -5.27
N PRO A 45 15.69 4.07 -5.27
CA PRO A 45 16.55 4.77 -4.33
C PRO A 45 16.21 6.22 -4.56
N ARG A 46 15.70 6.90 -3.53
CA ARG A 46 15.70 8.35 -3.52
C ARG A 46 17.17 8.68 -3.63
N GLN A 47 17.66 8.92 -4.84
CA GLN A 47 18.94 9.55 -5.05
C GLN A 47 18.84 10.81 -4.21
N PRO A 48 19.67 10.98 -3.17
CA PRO A 48 19.77 12.30 -2.59
C PRO A 48 20.30 13.16 -3.72
N GLU A 49 19.46 14.07 -4.23
CA GLU A 49 19.92 15.18 -5.06
C GLU A 49 20.77 16.08 -4.15
N GLY A 50 21.96 15.59 -3.81
CA GLY A 50 23.03 16.30 -3.15
C GLY A 50 23.83 17.03 -4.22
N ARG A 51 23.20 18.07 -4.76
CA ARG A 51 23.86 19.20 -5.42
C ARG A 51 24.90 19.80 -4.46
N THR A 52 26.01 20.29 -5.02
CA THR A 52 27.10 21.14 -4.43
C THR A 52 28.38 20.35 -4.10
N ALA A 53 29.58 20.67 -4.57
CA ALA A 53 30.12 21.72 -5.47
C ALA A 53 31.38 21.16 -6.16
#